data_AF-A0A645IDY6-F1
#
_entry.id   AF-A0A645IDY6-F1
#
_cell.length_a   1.000
_cell.length_b   1.000
_cell.length_c   1.000
_cell.angle_alpha   90.00
_cell.angle_beta   90.00
_cell.angle_gamma   90.00
#
_symmetry.space_group_name_H-M   'P 1'
#
loop_
_entity.id
_entity.type
_entity.pdbx_description
1 polymer ?
#
loop_
_entity_poly.entity_id
_entity_poly.type
_entity_poly.pdbx_seq_one_letter_code
_entity_poly.pdbx_strand_id
1 'polypeptide(L)'
;MLDVKSIDEDEHIKVTGTSNNIVLKNLKYLLAKNKLYEVRTVIAPNLDNEKTVLEVSKIIKDKCKYKFNAYRKYGVRKEGIDLHGEVGPSEEEINNLKSLCKDVSNF
;
A
#
# COMPACT_ATOMS: atom_id res chain seq x y z
N MET A 1 -8.51 5.50 -9.58
CA MET A 1 -7.89 4.55 -8.62
C MET A 1 -6.39 4.74 -8.67
N LEU A 2 -5.68 4.58 -7.56
CA LEU A 2 -4.22 4.73 -7.48
C LEU A 2 -3.61 3.63 -6.62
N ASP A 3 -2.46 3.09 -7.03
CA ASP A 3 -1.71 2.10 -6.25
C ASP A 3 -0.55 2.78 -5.50
N VAL A 4 -0.52 2.61 -4.18
CA VAL A 4 0.60 3.03 -3.31
C VAL A 4 1.26 1.78 -2.75
N LYS A 5 2.43 1.42 -3.25
CA LYS A 5 3.12 0.17 -2.92
C LYS A 5 3.94 0.24 -1.62
N SER A 6 4.63 1.35 -1.41
CA SER A 6 5.28 1.71 -0.15
C SER A 6 5.36 3.23 -0.03
N ILE A 7 5.24 3.74 1.19
CA ILE A 7 5.51 5.13 1.54
C ILE A 7 7.01 5.43 1.62
N ASP A 8 7.80 4.38 1.89
CA ASP A 8 9.25 4.44 1.89
C ASP A 8 9.77 4.41 0.44
N GLU A 9 10.65 5.36 0.11
CA GLU A 9 11.12 5.51 -1.27
C GLU A 9 12.04 4.35 -1.67
N ASP A 10 12.91 3.89 -0.77
CA ASP A 10 13.85 2.80 -1.04
C ASP A 10 13.12 1.48 -1.24
N GLU A 11 12.12 1.18 -0.40
CA GLU A 11 11.24 0.02 -0.63
C GLU A 11 10.47 0.13 -1.94
N HIS A 12 9.97 1.31 -2.28
CA HIS A 12 9.24 1.51 -3.53
C HIS A 12 10.14 1.31 -4.75
N ILE A 13 11.38 1.80 -4.70
CA ILE A 13 12.38 1.59 -5.75
C ILE A 13 12.72 0.10 -5.83
N LYS A 14 12.90 -0.58 -4.70
CA LYS A 14 13.19 -2.03 -4.67
C LYS A 14 12.10 -2.85 -5.36
N VAL A 15 10.83 -2.47 -5.21
CA VAL A 15 9.67 -3.19 -5.78
C VAL A 15 9.36 -2.77 -7.23
N THR A 16 9.62 -1.51 -7.61
CA THR A 16 9.17 -0.95 -8.91
C THR A 16 10.28 -0.52 -9.86
N GLY A 17 11.50 -0.36 -9.37
CA GLY A 17 12.62 0.25 -10.07
C GLY A 17 12.56 1.78 -10.16
N THR A 18 11.58 2.43 -9.52
CA THR A 18 11.36 3.89 -9.64
C THR A 18 10.97 4.52 -8.31
N SER A 19 11.16 5.84 -8.18
CA SER A 19 10.78 6.61 -7.00
C SER A 19 9.25 6.70 -6.80
N ASN A 20 8.81 6.74 -5.55
CA ASN A 20 7.39 6.95 -5.20
C ASN A 20 6.92 8.41 -5.30
N ASN A 21 7.81 9.36 -5.58
CA ASN A 21 7.53 10.80 -5.54
C ASN A 21 6.32 11.20 -6.42
N ILE A 22 6.26 10.69 -7.65
CA ILE A 22 5.14 11.00 -8.56
C ILE A 22 3.83 10.36 -8.09
N VAL A 23 3.89 9.17 -7.49
CA VAL A 23 2.73 8.46 -6.93
C VAL A 23 2.13 9.26 -5.79
N LEU A 24 2.96 9.71 -4.84
CA LEU A 24 2.50 10.50 -3.69
C LEU A 24 2.00 11.90 -4.09
N LYS A 25 2.63 12.52 -5.09
CA LYS A 25 2.12 13.77 -5.68
C LYS A 25 0.74 13.57 -6.32
N ASN A 26 0.57 12.51 -7.09
CA ASN A 26 -0.71 12.17 -7.72
C ASN A 26 -1.79 11.79 -6.71
N LEU A 27 -1.42 11.10 -5.63
CA LEU A 27 -2.32 10.79 -4.51
C LEU A 27 -2.94 12.08 -3.94
N LYS A 28 -2.09 13.02 -3.52
CA LYS A 28 -2.53 14.30 -2.95
C LYS A 28 -3.32 15.13 -3.97
N TYR A 29 -2.87 15.18 -5.22
CA TYR A 29 -3.54 15.92 -6.29
C TYR A 29 -4.94 15.38 -6.59
N LEU A 30 -5.10 14.07 -6.77
CA LEU A 30 -6.38 13.45 -7.09
C LEU A 30 -7.36 13.52 -5.92
N LEU A 31 -6.87 13.39 -4.67
CA LEU A 31 -7.66 13.62 -3.46
C LEU A 31 -8.18 15.06 -3.41
N ALA A 32 -7.31 16.06 -3.63
CA ALA A 32 -7.68 17.47 -3.59
C ALA A 32 -8.72 17.83 -4.67
N LYS A 33 -8.75 17.10 -5.79
CA LYS A 33 -9.73 17.30 -6.87
C LYS A 33 -11.01 16.48 -6.70
N ASN A 34 -11.15 15.69 -5.63
CA ASN A 34 -12.23 14.71 -5.46
C ASN A 34 -12.36 13.77 -6.68
N LYS A 35 -11.23 13.38 -7.27
CA LYS A 35 -11.15 12.47 -8.43
C LYS A 35 -10.57 11.10 -8.09
N LEU A 36 -10.29 10.85 -6.81
CA LEU A 36 -9.77 9.57 -6.36
C LEU A 36 -10.87 8.72 -5.73
N TYR A 37 -11.31 7.68 -6.45
CA TYR A 37 -12.32 6.75 -5.96
C TYR A 37 -11.78 5.72 -4.96
N GLU A 38 -10.57 5.21 -5.22
CA GLU A 38 -9.95 4.13 -4.46
C GLU A 38 -8.43 4.25 -4.47
N VAL A 39 -7.82 4.02 -3.31
CA VAL A 39 -6.39 3.72 -3.15
C VAL A 39 -6.24 2.24 -2.85
N ARG A 40 -5.20 1.64 -3.42
CA ARG A 40 -4.82 0.27 -3.10
C ARG A 40 -3.38 0.21 -2.61
N THR A 41 -3.13 -0.63 -1.62
CA THR A 41 -1.77 -0.93 -1.13
C THR A 41 -1.51 -2.41 -1.22
N VAL A 42 -0.33 -2.77 -1.74
CA VAL A 42 0.13 -4.16 -1.75
C VAL A 42 0.61 -4.50 -0.35
N ILE A 43 0.12 -5.61 0.21
CA ILE A 43 0.63 -6.15 1.47
C ILE A 43 1.49 -7.35 1.12
N ALA A 44 2.80 -7.27 1.34
CA ALA A 44 3.74 -8.31 0.97
C ALA A 44 4.80 -8.52 2.07
N PRO A 45 5.36 -9.73 2.19
CA PRO A 45 6.51 -9.96 3.07
C PRO A 45 7.69 -9.06 2.74
N ASN A 46 8.54 -8.79 3.72
CA ASN A 46 9.78 -7.99 3.56
C ASN A 46 9.54 -6.54 3.11
N LEU A 47 8.36 -5.99 3.39
CA LEU A 47 8.01 -4.57 3.30
C LEU A 47 7.47 -4.08 4.65
N ASP A 48 7.64 -2.80 4.95
CA ASP A 48 6.99 -2.13 6.07
C ASP A 48 5.53 -1.79 5.74
N ASN A 49 4.71 -2.83 5.77
CA ASN A 49 3.28 -2.76 5.47
C ASN A 49 2.55 -1.84 6.47
N GLU A 50 2.91 -1.88 7.74
CA GLU A 50 2.26 -1.11 8.80
C GLU A 50 2.48 0.39 8.60
N LYS A 51 3.74 0.81 8.40
CA LYS A 51 4.09 2.21 8.12
C LYS A 51 3.37 2.71 6.87
N THR A 52 3.36 1.92 5.79
CA THR A 52 2.69 2.31 4.54
C THR A 52 1.18 2.48 4.76
N VAL A 53 0.54 1.51 5.41
CA VAL A 53 -0.90 1.55 5.69
C VAL A 53 -1.26 2.74 6.58
N LEU A 54 -0.48 2.98 7.64
CA LEU A 54 -0.69 4.10 8.56
C LEU A 54 -0.61 5.44 7.84
N GLU A 55 0.46 5.67 7.08
CA GLU A 55 0.70 6.95 6.39
C GLU A 55 -0.31 7.19 5.26
N VAL A 56 -0.63 6.16 4.48
CA VAL A 56 -1.67 6.27 3.45
C VAL A 56 -3.02 6.58 4.08
N SER A 57 -3.38 5.92 5.20
CA SER A 57 -4.62 6.18 5.93
C SER A 57 -4.70 7.63 6.40
N LYS A 58 -3.62 8.19 6.95
CA LYS A 58 -3.55 9.61 7.34
C LYS A 58 -3.76 10.57 6.16
N ILE A 59 -3.24 10.22 4.98
CA ILE A 59 -3.36 11.05 3.77
C ILE A 59 -4.78 11.02 3.21
N ILE A 60 -5.38 9.83 3.08
CA ILE A 60 -6.69 9.66 2.44
C ILE A 60 -7.85 9.95 3.39
N LYS A 61 -7.67 9.69 4.70
CA LYS A 61 -8.72 9.68 5.71
C LYS A 61 -9.94 8.88 5.25
N ASP A 62 -11.10 9.51 5.16
CA ASP A 62 -12.38 8.97 4.71
C ASP A 62 -12.73 9.38 3.26
N LYS A 63 -11.84 10.10 2.56
CA LYS A 63 -12.15 10.71 1.24
C LYS A 63 -12.27 9.72 0.09
N CYS A 64 -11.73 8.51 0.24
CA CYS A 64 -11.82 7.47 -0.78
C CYS A 64 -11.75 6.08 -0.16
N LYS A 65 -12.11 5.05 -0.93
CA LYS A 65 -11.96 3.66 -0.50
C LYS A 65 -10.49 3.29 -0.33
N TYR A 66 -10.18 2.51 0.69
CA TYR A 66 -8.85 1.91 0.86
C TYR A 66 -8.95 0.39 0.78
N LYS A 67 -8.21 -0.23 -0.14
CA LYS A 67 -8.19 -1.68 -0.34
C LYS A 67 -6.78 -2.25 -0.25
N PHE A 68 -6.65 -3.40 0.39
CA PHE A 68 -5.40 -4.14 0.44
C PHE A 68 -5.35 -5.20 -0.67
N ASN A 69 -4.23 -5.24 -1.38
CA ASN A 69 -3.89 -6.27 -2.35
C ASN A 69 -2.84 -7.19 -1.71
N ALA A 70 -3.29 -8.26 -1.07
CA ALA A 70 -2.39 -9.26 -0.48
C ALA A 70 -1.55 -9.94 -1.56
N TYR A 71 -0.24 -10.01 -1.35
CA TYR A 71 0.71 -10.69 -2.22
C TYR A 71 0.36 -12.17 -2.39
N ARG A 72 0.52 -12.66 -3.61
CA ARG A 72 0.42 -14.08 -3.98
C ARG A 72 1.54 -14.36 -4.97
N LYS A 73 2.26 -15.49 -4.80
CA LYS A 73 3.39 -15.86 -5.66
C LYS A 73 3.04 -16.10 -7.13
N TYR A 74 1.77 -16.35 -7.44
CA TYR A 74 1.33 -16.74 -8.78
C TYR A 74 1.44 -15.58 -9.77
N GLY A 75 2.20 -15.78 -10.85
CA GLY A 75 2.40 -14.77 -11.89
C GLY A 75 3.42 -13.68 -11.54
N VAL A 76 4.19 -13.87 -10.47
CA VAL A 76 5.27 -12.97 -10.04
C VAL A 76 6.58 -13.40 -10.72
N ARG A 77 7.38 -12.43 -11.17
CA ARG A 77 8.71 -12.70 -11.73
C ARG A 77 9.65 -13.25 -10.66
N LYS A 78 10.73 -13.91 -11.08
CA LYS A 78 11.71 -14.53 -10.17
C LYS A 78 12.21 -13.54 -9.12
N GLU A 79 12.53 -12.31 -9.51
CA GLU A 79 13.06 -11.28 -8.60
C GLU A 79 12.05 -10.93 -7.49
N GLY A 80 10.74 -10.96 -7.80
CA GLY A 80 9.69 -10.72 -6.83
C GLY A 80 9.47 -11.91 -5.89
N ILE A 81 9.63 -13.14 -6.38
CA ILE A 81 9.60 -14.36 -5.54
C ILE A 81 10.83 -14.40 -4.64
N ASP A 82 12.02 -14.09 -5.16
CA ASP A 82 13.25 -14.03 -4.38
C ASP A 82 13.16 -12.95 -3.28
N LEU A 83 12.46 -11.85 -3.54
CA LEU A 83 12.24 -10.78 -2.57
C LEU A 83 11.16 -11.09 -1.52
N HIS A 84 10.00 -11.57 -1.93
CA HIS A 84 8.83 -11.70 -1.05
C HIS A 84 8.57 -13.15 -0.59
N GLY A 85 9.30 -14.11 -1.12
CA GLY A 85 9.10 -15.53 -0.88
C GLY A 85 7.84 -16.08 -1.56
N GLU A 86 7.50 -17.31 -1.17
CA GLU A 86 6.37 -18.06 -1.72
C GLU A 86 5.06 -17.90 -0.93
N VAL A 87 5.15 -17.40 0.30
CA VAL A 87 4.03 -17.30 1.24
C VAL A 87 3.58 -15.85 1.31
N GLY A 88 2.28 -15.60 1.14
CA GLY A 88 1.69 -14.27 1.30
C GLY A 88 1.39 -13.94 2.77
N PRO A 89 0.95 -12.70 3.05
CA PRO A 89 0.49 -12.33 4.39
C PRO A 89 -0.72 -13.19 4.80
N SER A 90 -0.75 -13.58 6.07
CA SER A 90 -1.85 -14.29 6.71
C SER A 90 -3.10 -13.42 6.83
N GLU A 91 -4.25 -14.07 7.06
CA GLU A 91 -5.50 -13.35 7.32
C GLU A 91 -5.43 -12.51 8.60
N GLU A 92 -4.70 -12.98 9.61
CA GLU A 92 -4.49 -12.26 10.87
C GLU A 92 -3.72 -10.95 10.64
N GLU A 93 -2.58 -11.00 9.92
CA GLU A 93 -1.82 -9.80 9.56
C GLU A 93 -2.68 -8.79 8.79
N ILE A 94 -3.45 -9.26 7.81
CA ILE A 94 -4.35 -8.40 7.04
C ILE A 94 -5.44 -7.78 7.92
N ASN A 95 -5.99 -8.52 8.87
CA ASN A 95 -7.03 -8.00 9.77
C ASN A 95 -6.46 -7.00 10.79
N ASN A 96 -5.23 -7.22 11.28
CA ASN A 96 -4.53 -6.25 12.14
C ASN A 96 -4.32 -4.91 11.41
N LEU A 97 -3.87 -4.95 10.15
CA LEU A 97 -3.72 -3.74 9.33
C LEU A 97 -5.06 -3.04 9.07
N LYS A 98 -6.16 -3.79 8.90
CA LYS A 98 -7.50 -3.19 8.75
C LYS A 98 -7.96 -2.49 10.03
N SER A 99 -7.64 -3.05 11.20
CA SER A 99 -7.95 -2.42 12.49
C SER A 99 -7.18 -1.11 12.65
N LEU A 100 -5.89 -1.10 12.30
CA LEU A 100 -5.06 0.11 12.29
C LEU A 100 -5.66 1.25 11.46
N CYS A 101 -6.18 0.95 10.26
CA CYS A 101 -6.86 1.96 9.43
C CYS A 101 -8.08 2.60 10.11
N LYS A 102 -8.87 1.80 10.84
CA LYS A 102 -10.09 2.27 11.50
C LYS A 102 -9.75 3.23 12.64
N ASP A 103 -8.70 2.95 13.38
CA ASP A 103 -8.26 3.79 14.49
C ASP A 103 -7.79 5.17 14.00
N VAL A 104 -7.12 5.23 12.85
CA VAL A 104 -6.71 6.51 12.23
C VAL A 104 -7.91 7.33 11.71
N SER A 105 -8.97 6.65 11.25
CA SER A 105 -10.16 7.31 10.70
C SER A 105 -11.07 7.94 11.76
N ASN A 106 -10.84 7.63 13.06
CA ASN A 106 -11.59 8.17 14.19
C ASN A 106 -11.02 9.50 14.73
N PHE A 107 -10.01 10.08 14.07
CA PHE A 107 -9.40 11.39 14.37
C PHE A 107 -9.55 12.38 13.22
#